data_AF-A0A1Z9T083-F1
#
_entry.id   AF-A0A1Z9T083-F1
#
_cell.length_a   1.000
_cell.length_b   1.000
_cell.length_c   1.000
_cell.angle_alpha   90.00
_cell.angle_beta   90.00
_cell.angle_gamma   90.00
#
_symmetry.space_group_name_H-M   'P 1'
#
loop_
_entity.id
_entity.type
_entity.pdbx_description
1 polymer ?
#
loop_
_entity_poly.entity_id
_entity_poly.type
_entity_poly.pdbx_seq_one_letter_code
_entity_poly.pdbx_strand_id
1 'polypeptide(L)'
;MKLFRTFSYLSTGLTYLLIFVGGMVRVSGAGMGCPDWPKCFDRWIPPTNVSQLPDYIDPAKFNIVLAWIEYSNRLFGALVGLTITIALILAIKYFSHRPTIKWP
;
A
#
# COMPACT_ATOMS: atom_id res chain seq x y z
N MET A 1 -12.44 12.27 20.33
CA MET A 1 -11.35 11.75 21.19
C MET A 1 -11.01 10.29 20.92
N LYS A 2 -11.88 9.31 21.26
CA LYS A 2 -11.58 7.88 21.07
C LYS A 2 -11.28 7.52 19.61
N LEU A 3 -12.09 7.99 18.67
CA LEU A 3 -11.91 7.73 17.24
C LEU A 3 -10.54 8.19 16.72
N PHE A 4 -10.16 9.45 16.97
CA PHE A 4 -8.84 9.98 16.58
C PHE A 4 -7.70 9.14 17.18
N ARG A 5 -7.73 8.86 18.49
CA ARG A 5 -6.73 8.00 19.14
C ARG A 5 -6.65 6.61 18.51
N THR A 6 -7.78 5.96 18.25
CA THR A 6 -7.82 4.63 17.63
C THR A 6 -7.18 4.66 16.25
N PHE A 7 -7.53 5.63 15.39
CA PHE A 7 -6.93 5.76 14.06
C PHE A 7 -5.44 6.09 14.12
N SER A 8 -4.99 6.89 15.08
CA SER A 8 -3.55 7.17 15.27
C SER A 8 -2.77 5.93 15.71
N TYR A 9 -3.26 5.15 16.67
CA TYR A 9 -2.58 3.90 17.06
C TYR A 9 -2.62 2.85 15.95
N LEU A 10 -3.76 2.73 15.27
CA LEU A 10 -3.95 1.79 14.16
C LEU A 10 -3.00 2.12 12.99
N SER A 11 -2.97 3.38 12.55
CA SER A 11 -2.10 3.81 11.45
C SER A 11 -0.62 3.61 11.78
N THR A 12 -0.17 3.92 13.00
CA THR A 12 1.20 3.64 13.45
C THR A 12 1.50 2.14 13.40
N GLY A 13 0.64 1.29 13.96
CA GLY A 13 0.83 -0.17 13.94
C GLY A 13 0.88 -0.73 12.51
N LEU A 14 -0.05 -0.32 11.65
CA LEU A 14 -0.08 -0.70 10.24
C LEU A 14 1.15 -0.24 9.48
N THR A 15 1.69 0.95 9.79
CA THR A 15 2.90 1.47 9.17
C THR A 15 4.12 0.61 9.51
N TYR A 16 4.27 0.18 10.77
CA TYR A 16 5.35 -0.74 11.14
C TYR A 16 5.24 -2.09 10.42
N LEU A 17 4.03 -2.63 10.29
CA LEU A 17 3.79 -3.83 9.50
C LEU A 17 4.13 -3.62 8.02
N LEU A 18 3.76 -2.47 7.45
CA LEU A 18 4.09 -2.13 6.06
C LEU A 18 5.61 -2.03 5.84
N ILE A 19 6.36 -1.44 6.77
CA ILE A 19 7.83 -1.37 6.71
C ILE A 19 8.42 -2.79 6.67
N PHE A 20 7.92 -3.69 7.51
CA PHE A 20 8.36 -5.08 7.50
C PHE A 20 8.05 -5.79 6.17
N VAL A 21 6.82 -5.67 5.67
CA VAL A 21 6.41 -6.27 4.38
C VAL A 21 7.22 -5.69 3.22
N GLY A 22 7.46 -4.37 3.19
CA GLY A 22 8.30 -3.72 2.20
C GLY A 22 9.76 -4.19 2.25
N GLY A 23 10.28 -4.45 3.46
CA GLY A 23 11.59 -5.10 3.64
C GLY A 23 11.64 -6.48 3.01
N MET A 24 10.61 -7.32 3.20
CA MET A 24 10.52 -8.65 2.58
C MET A 24 10.48 -8.56 1.05
N VAL A 25 9.74 -7.62 0.47
CA VAL A 25 9.70 -7.38 -0.99
C VAL A 25 11.10 -7.09 -1.53
N ARG A 26 11.89 -6.29 -0.80
CA ARG A 26 13.25 -5.94 -1.21
C ARG A 26 14.18 -7.15 -1.17
N VAL A 27 14.14 -7.94 -0.10
CA VAL A 27 15.04 -9.11 0.08
C VAL A 27 14.68 -10.26 -0.86
N SER A 28 13.39 -10.44 -1.17
CA SER A 28 12.92 -11.46 -2.12
C SER A 28 13.16 -11.11 -3.59
N GLY A 29 13.62 -9.88 -3.90
CA GLY A 29 13.74 -9.40 -5.28
C GLY A 29 12.38 -9.15 -5.95
N ALA A 30 11.27 -9.20 -5.20
CA ALA A 30 9.91 -9.03 -5.71
C ALA A 30 9.59 -7.60 -6.15
N GLY A 31 10.47 -6.61 -5.94
CA GLY A 31 10.21 -5.22 -6.29
C GLY A 31 10.06 -4.90 -7.79
N MET A 32 10.21 -5.90 -8.67
CA MET A 32 10.00 -5.79 -10.12
C MET A 32 8.97 -6.83 -10.62
N GLY A 33 8.16 -7.40 -9.72
CA GLY A 33 7.16 -8.41 -10.03
C GLY A 33 5.92 -7.86 -10.76
N CYS A 34 5.59 -6.58 -10.61
CA CYS A 34 4.49 -5.90 -11.27
C CYS A 34 4.99 -4.64 -12.03
N PRO A 35 4.95 -4.64 -13.38
CA PRO A 35 5.44 -3.50 -14.17
C PRO A 35 4.56 -2.25 -14.06
N ASP A 36 3.27 -2.42 -13.80
CA ASP A 36 2.27 -1.35 -13.82
C ASP A 36 1.70 -1.06 -12.44
N TRP A 37 1.15 0.14 -12.24
CA TRP A 37 0.29 0.52 -11.11
C TRP A 37 -0.80 1.47 -11.65
N PRO A 38 -2.09 1.39 -11.24
CA PRO A 38 -2.67 0.62 -10.13
C PRO A 38 -2.99 -0.86 -10.44
N LYS A 39 -3.06 -1.20 -11.73
CA LYS A 39 -3.22 -2.58 -12.22
C LYS A 39 -1.87 -3.27 -12.26
N CYS A 40 -1.84 -4.60 -12.35
CA CYS A 40 -0.63 -5.39 -12.58
C CYS A 40 -0.87 -6.33 -13.77
N PHE A 41 -0.04 -6.23 -14.82
CA PHE A 41 -0.22 -6.95 -16.10
C PHE A 41 -1.58 -6.65 -16.75
N ASP A 42 -1.94 -5.36 -16.85
CA ASP A 42 -3.25 -4.89 -17.35
C ASP A 42 -4.51 -5.42 -16.61
N ARG A 43 -4.34 -6.12 -15.49
CA ARG A 43 -5.42 -6.74 -14.71
C ARG A 43 -5.42 -6.22 -13.26
N TRP A 44 -6.59 -6.24 -12.62
CA TRP A 44 -6.73 -5.89 -11.19
C TRP A 44 -6.35 -7.03 -10.24
N ILE A 45 -6.32 -8.26 -10.76
CA ILE A 45 -5.84 -9.42 -10.03
C ILE A 45 -4.63 -9.94 -10.81
N PRO A 46 -3.46 -10.11 -10.15
CA PRO A 46 -2.27 -10.65 -10.81
C PRO A 46 -2.57 -12.01 -11.44
N PRO A 47 -1.99 -12.31 -12.62
CA PRO A 47 -2.19 -13.57 -13.29
C PRO A 47 -1.67 -14.75 -12.43
N THR A 48 -2.38 -15.87 -12.48
CA THR A 48 -2.00 -17.12 -11.79
C THR A 48 -1.31 -18.11 -12.73
N ASN A 49 -1.38 -17.86 -14.04
CA ASN A 49 -0.78 -18.68 -15.08
C ASN A 49 -0.15 -17.82 -16.17
N VAL A 50 0.86 -18.37 -16.85
CA VAL A 50 1.53 -17.72 -17.99
C VAL A 50 0.59 -17.44 -19.17
N SER A 51 -0.47 -18.23 -19.35
CA SER A 51 -1.48 -18.04 -20.40
C SER A 51 -2.34 -16.79 -20.21
N GLN A 52 -2.25 -16.14 -19.04
CA GLN A 52 -2.98 -14.91 -18.71
C GLN A 52 -2.08 -13.66 -18.87
N LEU A 53 -0.84 -13.79 -19.31
CA LEU A 53 0.01 -12.65 -19.62
C LEU A 53 -0.43 -12.00 -20.94
N PRO A 54 -0.37 -10.65 -21.04
CA PRO A 54 -0.53 -9.98 -22.32
C PRO A 54 0.69 -10.20 -23.22
N ASP A 55 0.48 -10.15 -24.55
CA ASP A 55 1.45 -10.58 -25.58
C ASP A 55 2.77 -9.77 -25.58
N TYR A 56 2.79 -8.59 -24.97
CA TYR A 56 3.97 -7.72 -24.91
C TYR A 56 4.92 -8.04 -23.75
N ILE A 57 4.58 -8.98 -22.87
CA ILE A 57 5.39 -9.37 -21.71
C ILE A 57 6.09 -10.71 -21.96
N ASP A 58 7.40 -10.74 -21.75
CA ASP A 58 8.20 -11.96 -21.83
C ASP A 58 7.78 -12.99 -20.77
N PRO A 59 7.22 -14.16 -21.14
CA PRO A 59 6.81 -15.18 -20.17
C PRO A 59 7.99 -15.77 -19.40
N ALA A 60 9.21 -15.71 -19.95
CA ALA A 60 10.43 -16.20 -19.30
C ALA A 60 10.86 -15.39 -18.06
N LYS A 61 10.43 -14.13 -17.95
CA LYS A 61 10.73 -13.26 -16.79
C LYS A 61 9.61 -13.26 -15.75
N PHE A 62 8.48 -13.90 -16.06
CA PHE A 62 7.32 -13.89 -15.20
C PHE A 62 7.47 -14.88 -14.04
N ASN A 63 7.31 -14.38 -12.82
CA ASN A 63 7.21 -15.21 -11.63
C ASN A 63 5.97 -14.83 -10.84
N ILE A 64 5.04 -15.78 -10.73
CA ILE A 64 3.75 -15.62 -10.07
C ILE A 64 3.94 -15.18 -8.62
N VAL A 65 4.86 -15.80 -7.89
CA VAL A 65 5.06 -15.53 -6.45
C VAL A 65 5.57 -14.11 -6.25
N LEU A 66 6.54 -13.65 -7.05
CA LEU A 66 7.07 -12.29 -6.96
C LEU A 66 5.99 -11.25 -7.29
N ALA A 67 5.18 -11.49 -8.33
CA ALA A 67 4.07 -10.61 -8.70
C ALA A 67 3.04 -10.46 -7.57
N TRP A 68 2.66 -11.55 -6.92
CA TRP A 68 1.71 -11.53 -5.79
C TRP A 68 2.29 -10.87 -4.54
N ILE A 69 3.57 -11.08 -4.23
CA ILE A 69 4.25 -10.43 -3.10
C ILE A 69 4.25 -8.92 -3.29
N GLU A 70 4.62 -8.45 -4.48
CA GLU A 70 4.65 -7.01 -4.78
C GLU A 70 3.26 -6.38 -4.76
N TYR A 71 2.29 -7.03 -5.42
CA TYR A 71 0.90 -6.56 -5.47
C TYR A 71 0.30 -6.43 -4.06
N SER A 72 0.55 -7.41 -3.19
CA SER A 72 0.08 -7.39 -1.79
C SER A 72 0.69 -6.23 -1.01
N ASN A 73 2.00 -5.99 -1.15
CA ASN A 73 2.66 -4.85 -0.50
C ASN A 73 2.09 -3.50 -0.97
N ARG A 74 1.81 -3.37 -2.28
CA ARG A 74 1.20 -2.16 -2.85
C ARG A 74 -0.21 -1.93 -2.31
N LEU A 75 -1.04 -2.97 -2.24
CA LEU A 75 -2.40 -2.87 -1.68
C LEU A 75 -2.37 -2.52 -0.19
N PHE A 76 -1.45 -3.13 0.57
CA PHE A 76 -1.26 -2.82 1.99
C PHE A 76 -0.81 -1.36 2.17
N GLY A 77 0.09 -0.88 1.32
CA GLY A 77 0.52 0.53 1.28
C GLY A 77 -0.65 1.49 1.05
N ALA A 78 -1.53 1.20 0.10
CA ALA A 78 -2.74 2.00 -0.14
C ALA A 78 -3.68 2.03 1.07
N LEU A 79 -3.89 0.88 1.73
CA LEU A 79 -4.68 0.80 2.95
C LEU A 79 -4.07 1.66 4.08
N VAL A 80 -2.77 1.54 4.32
CA VAL A 80 -2.08 2.34 5.34
C VAL A 80 -2.20 3.84 5.02
N GLY A 81 -1.96 4.24 3.76
CA GLY A 81 -2.10 5.63 3.33
C GLY A 81 -3.52 6.18 3.56
N LEU A 82 -4.56 5.37 3.32
CA LEU A 82 -5.94 5.75 3.61
C LEU A 82 -6.17 5.96 5.12
N THR A 83 -5.65 5.06 5.98
CA THR A 83 -5.78 5.23 7.43
C THR A 83 -5.08 6.47 7.95
N ILE A 84 -3.91 6.81 7.40
CA ILE A 84 -3.16 8.03 7.74
C ILE A 84 -3.94 9.26 7.28
N THR A 85 -4.50 9.25 6.07
CA THR A 85 -5.31 10.35 5.54
C THR A 85 -6.54 10.61 6.41
N ILE A 86 -7.23 9.55 6.84
CA ILE A 86 -8.36 9.66 7.77
C ILE A 86 -7.90 10.22 9.12
N ALA A 87 -6.78 9.73 9.67
CA ALA A 87 -6.21 10.23 10.92
C ALA A 87 -5.87 11.73 10.82
N LEU A 88 -5.32 12.18 9.70
CA LEU A 88 -5.03 13.59 9.42
C LEU A 88 -6.30 14.45 9.38
N ILE A 89 -7.33 14.02 8.65
CA ILE A 89 -8.62 14.73 8.58
C ILE A 89 -9.26 14.83 9.97
N LEU A 90 -9.23 13.74 10.75
CA LEU A 90 -9.73 13.72 12.13
C LEU A 90 -8.91 14.64 13.05
N ALA A 91 -7.60 14.70 12.88
CA ALA A 91 -6.73 15.61 13.62
C ALA A 91 -7.13 17.07 13.34
N ILE A 92 -7.22 17.45 12.07
CA ILE A 92 -7.58 18.81 11.64
C ILE A 92 -8.96 19.20 12.20
N LYS A 93 -9.96 18.33 12.06
CA LYS A 93 -11.31 18.58 12.58
C LYS A 93 -11.33 18.72 14.10
N TYR A 94 -10.60 17.86 14.81
CA TYR A 94 -10.53 17.88 16.26
C TYR A 94 -9.83 19.13 16.81
N PHE A 95 -8.72 19.55 16.20
CA PHE A 95 -7.97 20.72 16.62
C PHE A 95 -8.49 22.04 16.02
N SER A 96 -9.52 21.99 15.18
CA SER A 96 -10.06 23.15 14.47
C SER A 96 -10.61 24.27 15.38
N HIS A 97 -10.91 23.96 16.65
CA HIS A 97 -11.35 24.92 17.67
C HIS A 97 -10.21 25.67 18.37
N ARG A 98 -8.94 25.27 18.17
CA ARG A 98 -7.77 25.99 18.71
C ARG A 98 -7.19 26.91 17.62
N PRO A 99 -7.30 28.23 17.75
CA PRO A 99 -6.89 29.17 16.69
C PRO A 99 -5.39 29.10 16.37
N THR A 100 -4.55 28.81 17.36
CA THR A 100 -3.09 28.67 17.23
C THR A 100 -2.62 27.55 16.30
N ILE A 101 -3.48 26.60 15.93
CA ILE A 101 -3.13 25.52 14.99
C ILE A 101 -3.48 25.89 13.54
N LYS A 102 -4.47 26.77 13.33
CA LYS A 102 -4.88 27.19 11.98
C LYS A 102 -4.07 28.36 11.45
N TRP A 103 -3.62 29.23 12.35
CA TRP A 103 -2.83 30.42 12.06
C TRP A 103 -1.80 30.56 13.18
N PRO A 104 -0.51 30.30 12.91
CA PRO A 104 0.56 30.60 13.86
C PRO A 104 0.66 32.11 14.12
#